data_AF-A0A166CFK2-F1
#
_entry.id   AF-A0A166CFK2-F1
#
_cell.length_a   1.000
_cell.length_b   1.000
_cell.length_c   1.000
_cell.angle_alpha   90.00
_cell.angle_beta   90.00
_cell.angle_gamma   90.00
#
_symmetry.space_group_name_H-M   'P 1'
#
loop_
_entity.id
_entity.type
_entity.pdbx_description
1 polymer ?
#
loop_
_entity_poly.entity_id
_entity_poly.type
_entity_poly.pdbx_seq_one_letter_code
_entity_poly.pdbx_strand_id
1 'polypeptide(L)'
;MWLLSSVRADWKCSLENELWTIIPTAVVLSTLLQRLLVLRSRGLNSTWEAVFPKNESYTYDFVPLALEGTVITRQPFTSGPNRPSTAPNVYLSPYSNFPELTCGAHPYIVILAALQHMRRHEQTLSSEQLQAYSTMEHIRSLWVQLTPNHINDSVLPPLETPQDNTSAPNGSTQSRVKRARTSSPS
;
A
#
# COMPACT_ATOMS: atom_id res chain seq x y z
N MET A 1 2.84 -17.48 2.67
CA MET A 1 3.77 -16.36 2.38
C MET A 1 3.79 -16.15 0.86
N TRP A 2 2.81 -15.43 0.31
CA TRP A 2 2.56 -15.28 -1.14
C TRP A 2 2.71 -13.82 -1.61
N LEU A 3 3.64 -13.07 -1.03
CA LEU A 3 3.62 -11.61 -1.11
C LEU A 3 4.10 -11.00 -2.44
N LEU A 4 4.66 -11.78 -3.37
CA LEU A 4 5.53 -11.21 -4.41
C LEU A 4 5.63 -12.08 -5.68
N SER A 5 4.53 -12.64 -6.18
CA SER A 5 4.56 -13.56 -7.35
C SER A 5 5.06 -12.93 -8.66
N SER A 6 5.26 -11.62 -8.74
CA SER A 6 5.86 -10.92 -9.90
C SER A 6 6.97 -9.95 -9.50
N VAL A 7 7.77 -10.36 -8.52
CA VAL A 7 8.93 -9.58 -8.10
C VAL A 7 10.17 -10.37 -8.49
N ARG A 8 10.99 -9.76 -9.34
CA ARG A 8 12.25 -10.34 -9.81
C ARG A 8 13.13 -10.73 -8.60
N ALA A 9 13.98 -11.74 -8.77
CA ALA A 9 14.78 -12.32 -7.69
C ALA A 9 15.70 -11.30 -7.00
N ASP A 10 16.18 -10.30 -7.74
CA ASP A 10 16.95 -9.14 -7.26
C ASP A 10 16.16 -8.30 -6.23
N TRP A 11 14.86 -8.13 -6.45
CA TRP A 11 13.99 -7.34 -5.61
C TRP A 11 13.60 -8.07 -4.32
N LYS A 12 13.40 -9.38 -4.41
CA LYS A 12 13.28 -10.23 -3.22
C LYS A 12 14.58 -10.21 -2.40
N CYS A 13 15.73 -10.35 -3.06
CA CYS A 13 17.03 -10.31 -2.39
C CYS A 13 17.29 -8.96 -1.70
N SER A 14 16.95 -7.83 -2.34
CA SER A 14 17.09 -6.50 -1.70
C SER A 14 16.12 -6.28 -0.53
N LEU A 15 14.93 -6.88 -0.55
CA LEU A 15 14.03 -6.89 0.60
C LEU A 15 14.60 -7.71 1.76
N GLU A 16 15.13 -8.91 1.47
CA GLU A 16 15.73 -9.81 2.45
C GLU A 16 17.01 -9.22 3.07
N ASN A 17 17.76 -8.43 2.30
CA ASN A 17 18.89 -7.63 2.78
C ASN A 17 18.47 -6.31 3.43
N GLU A 18 17.16 -6.09 3.63
CA GLU A 18 16.59 -4.93 4.32
C GLU A 18 17.02 -3.58 3.72
N LEU A 19 17.21 -3.53 2.39
CA LEU A 19 17.57 -2.30 1.68
C LEU A 19 16.35 -1.39 1.45
N TRP A 20 15.16 -1.95 1.53
CA TRP A 20 13.89 -1.23 1.48
C TRP A 20 12.84 -2.00 2.27
N THR A 21 11.70 -1.37 2.49
CA THR A 21 10.53 -2.04 3.05
C THR A 21 9.24 -1.43 2.50
N ILE A 22 8.12 -2.01 2.88
CA ILE A 22 6.79 -1.42 2.68
C ILE A 22 6.17 -1.09 4.02
N ILE A 23 5.44 0.02 4.08
CA ILE A 23 4.68 0.42 5.27
C ILE A 23 3.22 0.62 4.90
N PRO A 24 2.26 0.37 5.81
CA PRO A 24 0.89 0.78 5.57
C PRO A 24 0.81 2.30 5.38
N THR A 25 -0.12 2.74 4.55
CA THR A 25 -0.34 4.17 4.32
C THR A 25 -0.69 4.91 5.61
N ALA A 26 -0.49 6.22 5.64
CA ALA A 26 -0.83 7.05 6.81
C ALA A 26 -2.30 6.89 7.26
N VAL A 27 -3.23 6.69 6.32
CA VAL A 27 -4.65 6.42 6.61
C VAL A 27 -4.83 5.07 7.32
N VAL A 28 -4.13 4.03 6.88
CA VAL A 28 -4.18 2.71 7.52
C VAL A 28 -3.55 2.77 8.92
N LEU A 29 -2.39 3.41 9.06
CA LEU A 29 -1.72 3.56 10.36
C LEU A 29 -2.58 4.32 11.38
N SER A 30 -3.17 5.45 10.97
CA SER A 30 -4.06 6.24 11.85
C SER A 30 -5.31 5.45 12.24
N THR A 31 -5.91 4.71 11.31
CA THR A 31 -7.07 3.85 11.57
C THR A 31 -6.75 2.75 12.58
N LEU A 32 -5.63 2.05 12.39
CA LEU A 32 -5.15 1.02 13.32
C LEU A 32 -4.93 1.61 14.71
N LEU A 33 -4.20 2.72 14.80
CA LEU A 33 -3.90 3.38 16.08
C LEU A 33 -5.18 3.80 16.81
N GLN A 34 -6.12 4.45 16.12
CA GLN A 34 -7.39 4.89 16.70
C GLN A 34 -8.18 3.71 17.29
N ARG A 35 -8.27 2.59 16.56
CA ARG A 35 -9.03 1.41 17.02
C ARG A 35 -8.36 0.76 18.23
N LEU A 36 -7.03 0.67 18.25
CA LEU A 36 -6.30 0.15 19.42
C LEU A 36 -6.46 1.06 20.65
N LEU A 37 -6.51 2.39 20.46
CA LEU A 37 -6.77 3.32 21.56
C LEU A 37 -8.19 3.16 22.11
N VAL A 38 -9.19 2.91 21.25
CA VAL A 38 -10.56 2.58 21.70
C VAL A 38 -10.57 1.31 22.54
N LEU A 39 -9.92 0.25 22.09
CA LEU A 39 -9.81 -1.01 22.83
C LEU A 39 -9.13 -0.80 24.20
N ARG A 40 -8.02 -0.04 24.22
CA ARG A 40 -7.31 0.33 25.45
C ARG A 40 -8.20 1.07 26.44
N SER A 41 -8.98 2.05 25.97
CA SER A 41 -9.88 2.83 26.83
C SER A 41 -10.96 1.97 27.50
N ARG A 42 -11.30 0.82 26.90
CA ARG A 42 -12.31 -0.11 27.40
C ARG A 42 -11.71 -1.29 28.18
N GLY A 43 -10.39 -1.41 28.24
CA GLY A 43 -9.72 -2.56 28.85
C GLY A 43 -10.01 -3.88 28.14
N LEU A 44 -10.27 -3.83 26.83
CA LEU A 44 -10.62 -4.98 26.00
C LEU A 44 -9.55 -5.21 24.92
N ASN A 45 -9.52 -6.42 24.37
CA ASN A 45 -8.76 -6.74 23.17
C ASN A 45 -9.72 -7.09 22.03
N SER A 46 -9.19 -7.31 20.83
CA SER A 46 -9.93 -7.75 19.66
C SER A 46 -9.02 -8.59 18.75
N THR A 47 -9.59 -9.31 17.79
CA THR A 47 -8.82 -10.01 16.75
C THR A 47 -8.22 -9.02 15.74
N TRP A 48 -7.14 -9.40 15.03
CA TRP A 48 -6.58 -8.54 13.98
C TRP A 48 -7.61 -8.20 12.91
N GLU A 49 -8.46 -9.16 12.53
CA GLU A 49 -9.48 -8.98 11.50
C GLU A 49 -10.59 -8.03 11.97
N ALA A 50 -10.90 -7.97 13.26
CA ALA A 50 -11.84 -6.99 13.79
C ALA A 50 -11.21 -5.59 13.93
N VAL A 51 -9.90 -5.49 14.22
CA VAL A 51 -9.19 -4.21 14.21
C VAL A 51 -9.00 -3.69 12.79
N PHE A 52 -8.73 -4.54 11.82
CA PHE A 52 -8.65 -4.17 10.42
C PHE A 52 -9.14 -5.35 9.57
N PRO A 53 -10.31 -5.25 8.91
CA PRO A 53 -10.89 -6.36 8.17
C PRO A 53 -9.97 -6.89 7.09
N LYS A 54 -10.02 -8.21 6.92
CA LYS A 54 -9.32 -8.89 5.85
C LYS A 54 -9.85 -8.41 4.49
N ASN A 55 -8.97 -7.90 3.65
CA ASN A 55 -9.24 -7.54 2.26
C ASN A 55 -8.42 -8.41 1.30
N GLU A 56 -8.83 -8.48 0.03
CA GLU A 56 -8.12 -9.19 -1.03
C GLU A 56 -6.73 -8.58 -1.29
N SER A 57 -6.66 -7.25 -1.21
CA SER A 57 -5.41 -6.51 -1.31
C SER A 57 -5.45 -5.23 -0.47
N TYR A 58 -4.27 -4.80 -0.06
CA TYR A 58 -4.05 -3.50 0.59
C TYR A 58 -2.94 -2.77 -0.14
N THR A 59 -3.01 -1.45 -0.09
CA THR A 59 -2.01 -0.53 -0.63
C THR A 59 -0.97 -0.19 0.43
N TYR A 60 0.28 -0.10 0.00
CA TYR A 60 1.43 0.20 0.84
C TYR A 60 2.34 1.23 0.18
N ASP A 61 2.96 2.04 1.03
CA ASP A 61 4.00 2.98 0.64
C ASP A 61 5.34 2.26 0.60
N PHE A 62 6.09 2.52 -0.47
CA PHE A 62 7.46 2.03 -0.62
C PHE A 62 8.42 2.93 0.17
N VAL A 63 9.26 2.33 1.00
CA VAL A 63 10.23 3.04 1.82
C VAL A 63 11.65 2.59 1.46
N PRO A 64 12.42 3.42 0.72
CA PRO A 64 13.83 3.15 0.51
C PRO A 64 14.61 3.38 1.82
N LEU A 65 15.46 2.42 2.20
CA LEU A 65 16.28 2.51 3.43
C LEU A 65 17.77 2.65 3.10
N ALA A 66 18.28 1.81 2.22
CA ALA A 66 19.67 1.79 1.78
C ALA A 66 19.78 1.47 0.28
N LEU A 67 19.01 2.22 -0.53
CA LEU A 67 19.01 2.10 -2.00
C LEU A 67 19.72 3.27 -2.69
N GLU A 68 20.53 4.05 -1.97
CA GLU A 68 21.25 5.17 -2.58
C GLU A 68 22.08 4.72 -3.79
N GLY A 69 21.96 5.47 -4.90
CA GLY A 69 22.64 5.13 -6.16
C GLY A 69 22.08 3.92 -6.91
N THR A 70 21.05 3.25 -6.40
CA THR A 70 20.44 2.09 -7.09
C THR A 70 19.42 2.56 -8.13
N VAL A 71 19.48 2.01 -9.34
CA VAL A 71 18.47 2.27 -10.38
C VAL A 71 17.48 1.12 -10.40
N ILE A 72 16.19 1.43 -10.29
CA ILE A 72 15.15 0.43 -10.27
C ILE A 72 14.48 0.38 -11.64
N THR A 73 14.53 -0.79 -12.28
CA THR A 73 13.90 -1.00 -13.58
C THR A 73 12.74 -1.99 -13.47
N ARG A 74 11.53 -1.56 -13.82
CA ARG A 74 10.35 -2.43 -13.91
C ARG A 74 9.91 -2.56 -15.36
N GLN A 75 9.88 -3.79 -15.83
CA GLN A 75 9.30 -4.07 -17.14
C GLN A 75 7.78 -3.96 -17.02
N PRO A 76 7.12 -3.15 -17.86
CA PRO A 76 5.66 -3.09 -17.85
C PRO A 76 5.10 -4.47 -18.16
N PHE A 77 4.04 -4.86 -17.44
CA PHE A 77 3.36 -6.13 -17.69
C PHE A 77 2.71 -6.08 -19.08
N THR A 78 3.33 -6.72 -20.06
CA THR A 78 2.76 -6.91 -21.39
C THR A 78 2.11 -8.29 -21.44
N SER A 79 0.85 -8.38 -21.07
CA SER A 79 0.03 -9.56 -21.35
C SER A 79 -0.27 -9.63 -22.85
N GLY A 80 0.52 -10.40 -23.60
CA GLY A 80 0.18 -10.78 -24.97
C GLY A 80 1.39 -11.02 -25.88
N PRO A 81 1.36 -12.04 -26.75
CA PRO A 81 2.48 -12.40 -27.64
C PRO A 81 2.76 -11.36 -28.74
N ASN A 82 1.83 -10.43 -29.02
CA ASN A 82 1.91 -9.50 -30.15
C ASN A 82 2.05 -8.02 -29.75
N ARG A 83 2.39 -7.71 -28.49
CA ARG A 83 2.51 -6.31 -28.05
C ARG A 83 3.95 -5.82 -28.25
N PRO A 84 4.17 -4.61 -28.83
CA PRO A 84 5.51 -4.06 -28.99
C PRO A 84 6.22 -3.98 -27.64
N SER A 85 7.50 -4.37 -27.64
CA SER A 85 8.38 -4.25 -26.47
C SER A 85 8.33 -2.81 -25.97
N THR A 86 7.72 -2.61 -24.81
CA THR A 86 7.64 -1.28 -24.19
C THR A 86 8.89 -1.09 -23.35
N ALA A 87 9.49 0.10 -23.42
CA ALA A 87 10.65 0.43 -22.61
C ALA A 87 10.35 0.19 -21.11
N PRO A 88 11.34 -0.28 -20.33
CA PRO A 88 11.15 -0.46 -18.90
C PRO A 88 10.91 0.89 -18.21
N ASN A 89 10.05 0.91 -17.21
CA ASN A 89 9.93 2.04 -16.30
C ASN A 89 11.18 2.11 -15.43
N VAL A 90 11.81 3.28 -15.37
CA VAL A 90 13.01 3.53 -14.59
C VAL A 90 12.68 4.45 -13.42
N TYR A 91 13.05 4.04 -12.22
CA TYR A 91 12.89 4.82 -11.00
C TYR A 91 14.25 5.08 -10.38
N LEU A 92 14.50 6.34 -10.03
CA LEU A 92 15.75 6.84 -9.47
C LEU A 92 15.49 7.36 -8.06
N SER A 93 16.50 7.30 -7.19
CA SER A 93 16.46 7.92 -5.87
C SER A 93 16.05 9.40 -5.97
N PRO A 94 15.14 9.92 -5.10
CA PRO A 94 14.60 9.30 -3.88
C PRO A 94 13.37 8.41 -4.10
N TYR A 95 13.08 8.01 -5.34
CA TYR A 95 11.95 7.16 -5.72
C TYR A 95 10.57 7.78 -5.43
N SER A 96 10.48 9.10 -5.47
CA SER A 96 9.22 9.85 -5.24
C SER A 96 8.12 9.58 -6.28
N ASN A 97 8.46 8.96 -7.42
CA ASN A 97 7.52 8.51 -8.44
C ASN A 97 7.34 6.98 -8.46
N PHE A 98 7.79 6.27 -7.42
CA PHE A 98 7.62 4.83 -7.34
C PHE A 98 6.13 4.49 -7.18
N PRO A 99 5.59 3.51 -7.93
CA PRO A 99 4.19 3.17 -7.85
C PRO A 99 3.85 2.58 -6.48
N GLU A 100 2.64 2.84 -6.02
CA GLU A 100 2.08 2.16 -4.85
C GLU A 100 2.15 0.64 -5.02
N LEU A 101 2.42 -0.06 -3.92
CA LEU A 101 2.53 -1.50 -3.91
C LEU A 101 1.25 -2.09 -3.32
N THR A 102 0.62 -3.01 -4.07
CA THR A 102 -0.56 -3.73 -3.60
C THR A 102 -0.20 -5.18 -3.27
N CYS A 103 -0.63 -5.65 -2.10
CA CYS A 103 -0.46 -7.06 -1.73
C CYS A 103 -1.51 -7.52 -0.71
N GLY A 104 -1.72 -8.84 -0.60
CA GLY A 104 -2.72 -9.42 0.31
C GLY A 104 -2.23 -9.66 1.74
N ALA A 105 -1.06 -9.15 2.14
CA ALA A 105 -0.64 -9.27 3.53
C ALA A 105 -1.46 -8.36 4.42
N HIS A 106 -1.76 -8.77 5.64
CA HIS A 106 -2.46 -7.89 6.57
C HIS A 106 -1.54 -6.74 7.02
N PRO A 107 -2.03 -5.49 7.15
CA PRO A 107 -1.21 -4.34 7.57
C PRO A 107 -0.40 -4.56 8.84
N TYR A 108 -0.97 -5.26 9.84
CA TYR A 108 -0.23 -5.58 11.07
C TYR A 108 1.03 -6.45 10.80
N ILE A 109 0.96 -7.41 9.88
CA ILE A 109 2.12 -8.24 9.50
C ILE A 109 3.18 -7.39 8.80
N VAL A 110 2.75 -6.48 7.93
CA VAL A 110 3.64 -5.53 7.25
C VAL A 110 4.34 -4.62 8.27
N ILE A 111 3.62 -4.14 9.28
CA ILE A 111 4.19 -3.35 10.38
C ILE A 111 5.32 -4.10 11.08
N LEU A 112 5.12 -5.38 11.42
CA LEU A 112 6.14 -6.17 12.12
C LEU A 112 7.43 -6.31 11.28
N ALA A 113 7.30 -6.57 9.98
CA ALA A 113 8.44 -6.66 9.08
C ALA A 113 9.12 -5.29 8.89
N ALA A 114 8.34 -4.24 8.69
CA ALA A 114 8.86 -2.88 8.52
C ALA A 114 9.64 -2.40 9.73
N LEU A 115 9.14 -2.62 10.95
CA LEU A 115 9.84 -2.25 12.18
C LEU A 115 11.20 -2.92 12.31
N GLN A 116 11.31 -4.20 11.90
CA GLN A 116 12.60 -4.90 11.89
C GLN A 116 13.59 -4.21 10.94
N HIS A 117 13.17 -3.91 9.71
CA HIS A 117 14.04 -3.30 8.70
C HIS A 117 14.44 -1.88 9.11
N MET A 118 13.46 -1.04 9.48
CA MET A 118 13.68 0.37 9.82
C MET A 118 14.57 0.56 11.04
N ARG A 119 14.50 -0.34 12.03
CA ARG A 119 15.36 -0.27 13.23
C ARG A 119 16.85 -0.37 12.89
N ARG A 120 17.23 -1.12 11.85
CA ARG A 120 18.64 -1.20 11.43
C ARG A 120 19.16 0.09 10.80
N HIS A 121 18.25 0.93 10.31
CA HIS A 121 18.54 2.19 9.62
C HIS A 121 18.06 3.42 10.40
N GLU A 122 17.78 3.28 11.71
CA GLU A 122 17.10 4.32 12.51
C GLU A 122 17.80 5.69 12.46
N GLN A 123 19.13 5.70 12.34
CA GLN A 123 19.94 6.92 12.29
C GLN A 123 19.89 7.66 10.94
N THR A 124 19.42 7.00 9.88
CA THR A 124 19.36 7.55 8.52
C THR A 124 17.94 7.80 8.05
N LEU A 125 16.92 7.50 8.88
CA LEU A 125 15.53 7.74 8.54
C LEU A 125 15.23 9.24 8.41
N SER A 126 14.45 9.61 7.40
CA SER A 126 13.90 10.96 7.27
C SER A 126 12.89 11.27 8.39
N SER A 127 12.54 12.54 8.58
CA SER A 127 11.52 12.94 9.58
C SER A 127 10.17 12.25 9.35
N GLU A 128 9.77 12.09 8.09
CA GLU A 128 8.52 11.40 7.72
C GLU A 128 8.60 9.90 8.03
N GLN A 129 9.72 9.27 7.70
CA GLN A 129 9.98 7.86 8.02
C GLN A 129 10.04 7.62 9.53
N LEU A 130 10.65 8.53 10.31
CA LEU A 130 10.67 8.48 11.77
C LEU A 130 9.25 8.60 12.36
N GLN A 131 8.41 9.45 11.80
CA GLN A 131 7.01 9.57 12.22
C GLN A 131 6.24 8.27 11.96
N ALA A 132 6.41 7.66 10.78
CA ALA A 132 5.81 6.37 10.46
C ALA A 132 6.34 5.26 11.40
N TYR A 133 7.66 5.20 11.62
CA TYR A 133 8.31 4.26 12.54
C TYR A 133 7.77 4.37 13.97
N SER A 134 7.72 5.58 14.52
CA SER A 134 7.14 5.86 15.85
C SER A 134 5.68 5.41 15.95
N THR A 135 4.88 5.69 14.91
CA THR A 135 3.47 5.27 14.86
C THR A 135 3.33 3.76 14.87
N MET A 136 4.15 3.06 14.08
CA MET A 136 4.19 1.60 14.02
C MET A 136 4.65 0.96 15.35
N GLU A 137 5.68 1.52 16.01
CA GLU A 137 6.10 1.07 17.35
C GLU A 137 4.98 1.26 18.38
N HIS A 138 4.25 2.38 18.32
CA HIS A 138 3.12 2.62 19.21
C HIS A 138 1.99 1.61 18.98
N ILE A 139 1.64 1.33 17.72
CA ILE A 139 0.67 0.29 17.34
C ILE A 139 1.10 -1.08 17.91
N ARG A 140 2.36 -1.47 17.71
CA ARG A 140 2.91 -2.73 18.24
C ARG A 140 2.84 -2.78 19.76
N SER A 141 3.23 -1.70 20.44
CA SER A 141 3.22 -1.60 21.90
C SER A 141 1.79 -1.71 22.46
N LEU A 142 0.83 -1.00 21.87
CA LEU A 142 -0.58 -1.12 22.24
C LEU A 142 -1.08 -2.55 22.06
N TRP A 143 -0.75 -3.20 20.94
CA TRP A 143 -1.17 -4.58 20.70
C TRP A 143 -0.67 -5.55 21.79
N VAL A 144 0.62 -5.45 22.13
CA VAL A 144 1.22 -6.26 23.21
C VAL A 144 0.55 -5.98 24.56
N GLN A 145 0.27 -4.71 24.87
CA GLN A 145 -0.41 -4.32 26.11
C GLN A 145 -1.85 -4.83 26.20
N LEU A 146 -2.56 -4.94 25.07
CA LEU A 146 -3.95 -5.42 25.04
C LEU A 146 -4.06 -6.95 24.98
N THR A 147 -3.00 -7.65 24.59
CA THR A 147 -2.95 -9.12 24.48
C THR A 147 -3.52 -9.86 25.71
N PRO A 148 -3.25 -9.46 26.98
CA PRO A 148 -3.83 -10.14 28.14
C PRO A 148 -5.33 -9.88 28.38
N ASN A 149 -5.95 -8.90 27.70
CA ASN A 149 -7.33 -8.50 27.93
C ASN A 149 -8.32 -9.43 27.22
N HIS A 150 -9.58 -9.43 27.69
CA HIS A 150 -10.66 -10.19 27.09
C HIS A 150 -10.95 -9.73 25.65
N ILE A 151 -11.03 -10.69 24.72
CA ILE A 151 -11.32 -10.41 23.30
C ILE A 151 -12.81 -10.12 23.12
N ASN A 152 -13.14 -8.96 22.54
CA ASN A 152 -14.51 -8.62 22.17
C ASN A 152 -14.53 -7.80 20.88
N ASP A 153 -14.87 -8.47 19.78
CA ASP A 153 -14.86 -7.88 18.44
C ASP A 153 -16.05 -6.95 18.16
N SER A 154 -17.12 -7.03 18.96
CA SER A 154 -18.31 -6.15 18.82
C SER A 154 -18.08 -4.71 19.30
N VAL A 155 -16.95 -4.46 19.96
CA VAL A 155 -16.59 -3.17 20.57
C VAL A 155 -16.27 -2.10 19.53
N LEU A 156 -15.72 -2.53 18.40
CA LEU A 156 -15.26 -1.62 17.37
C LEU A 156 -16.36 -1.41 16.32
N PRO A 157 -16.58 -0.17 15.87
CA PRO A 157 -17.49 0.07 14.75
C PRO A 157 -16.95 -0.64 13.50
N PRO A 158 -17.81 -1.08 12.56
CA PRO A 158 -17.36 -1.54 11.25
C PRO A 158 -16.50 -0.46 10.59
N LEU A 159 -15.42 -0.85 9.90
CA LEU A 159 -14.76 0.08 8.98
C LEU A 159 -15.68 0.23 7.77
N GLU A 160 -16.04 1.46 7.43
CA GLU A 160 -16.67 1.75 6.15
C GLU A 160 -15.66 1.36 5.07
N THR A 161 -15.93 0.26 4.37
CA THR A 161 -15.24 0.01 3.10
C THR A 161 -15.62 1.17 2.18
N PRO A 162 -14.64 1.87 1.58
CA PRO A 162 -14.93 2.85 0.55
C PRO A 162 -15.78 2.13 -0.50
N GLN A 163 -17.07 2.48 -0.59
CA GLN A 163 -17.89 2.05 -1.70
C GLN A 163 -17.24 2.64 -2.94
N ASP A 164 -16.73 1.76 -3.81
CA ASP A 164 -16.33 2.11 -5.16
C ASP A 164 -17.53 2.76 -5.84
N ASN A 165 -17.60 4.09 -5.81
CA ASN A 165 -18.57 4.89 -6.55
C ASN A 165 -18.19 4.91 -8.04
N THR A 166 -18.00 3.73 -8.63
CA THR A 166 -17.91 3.56 -10.08
C THR A 166 -19.32 3.31 -10.62
N SER A 167 -20.22 4.28 -10.39
CA SER A 167 -21.43 4.40 -11.19
C SER A 167 -21.15 5.45 -12.26
N ALA A 168 -20.76 4.98 -13.44
CA ALA A 168 -20.49 5.81 -14.60
C ALA A 168 -21.71 6.69 -14.97
N PRO A 169 -21.51 7.95 -15.42
CA PRO A 169 -22.58 8.72 -16.03
C PRO A 169 -22.87 8.14 -17.43
N ASN A 170 -23.96 7.37 -17.51
CA ASN A 170 -24.59 7.02 -18.76
C ASN A 170 -25.23 8.30 -19.34
N GLY A 171 -24.59 8.88 -20.35
CA GLY A 171 -25.01 10.14 -20.97
C GLY A 171 -24.58 10.24 -22.43
N SER A 172 -24.80 9.18 -23.21
CA SER A 172 -24.60 9.17 -24.65
C SER A 172 -25.67 10.03 -25.35
N THR A 173 -25.37 11.30 -25.61
CA THR A 173 -26.11 12.11 -26.58
C THR A 173 -25.33 12.14 -27.88
N GLN A 174 -25.72 11.28 -28.83
CA GLN A 174 -25.23 11.28 -30.20
C GLN A 174 -25.81 12.49 -30.95
N SER A 175 -25.04 13.56 -31.10
CA SER A 175 -25.32 14.59 -32.11
C SER A 175 -24.78 14.15 -33.46
N ARG A 176 -25.67 13.56 -34.26
CA ARG A 176 -25.51 13.24 -35.68
C ARG A 176 -25.31 14.52 -36.50
N VAL A 177 -24.06 14.91 -36.75
CA VAL A 177 -23.75 15.97 -37.73
C VAL A 177 -23.75 15.36 -39.14
N LYS A 178 -24.76 15.76 -39.91
CA LYS A 178 -24.99 15.40 -41.32
C LYS A 178 -23.94 16.15 -42.18
N ARG A 179 -22.96 15.44 -42.72
CA ARG A 179 -21.92 15.99 -43.61
C ARG A 179 -22.55 16.29 -44.98
N ALA A 180 -22.61 17.57 -45.36
CA ALA A 180 -23.03 18.00 -46.69
C ALA A 180 -21.89 17.79 -47.70
N ARG A 181 -22.27 17.24 -48.86
CA ARG A 181 -21.42 16.99 -50.03
C ARG A 181 -21.56 18.21 -50.94
N THR A 182 -20.49 18.92 -51.22
CA THR A 182 -20.44 19.86 -52.35
C THR A 182 -19.11 19.74 -53.08
N SER A 183 -19.27 19.47 -54.36
CA SER A 183 -18.33 19.25 -55.45
C SER A 183 -17.50 20.49 -55.80
N SER A 184 -16.22 20.29 -56.07
CA SER A 184 -15.45 21.08 -57.05
C SER A 184 -15.96 20.71 -58.46
N PRO A 185 -16.02 21.66 -59.42
CA PRO A 185 -14.84 22.08 -60.21
C PRO A 185 -14.92 23.60 -60.53
N SER A 186 -13.94 24.31 -61.11
CA SER A 186 -12.85 24.01 -62.05
C SER A 186 -11.67 24.94 -61.77
#